data_AF-A0A256W9W9-F1
#
_entry.id   AF-A0A256W9W9-F1
#
_cell.length_a   1.000
_cell.length_b   1.000
_cell.length_c   1.000
_cell.angle_alpha   90.00
_cell.angle_beta   90.00
_cell.angle_gamma   90.00
#
_symmetry.space_group_name_H-M   'P 1'
#
loop_
_entity.id
_entity.type
_entity.pdbx_description
1 polymer ?
#
loop_
_entity_poly.entity_id
_entity_poly.type
_entity_poly.pdbx_seq_one_letter_code
_entity_poly.pdbx_strand_id
1 'polypeptide(L)'
;MVETAKELTGPSSATINIARDFTNNGTFNHNNGTIAFNGTTQTIGGAAQNLFNDLTIATGSSTTLNTSGQTLRGVLLSNGTFNTGGYLTLISDAAQTALIDGTGTGDVNGAITMQRYLPSGFGYKYYSSPCTAATVGEFSDDMDLSASFPTFYRYDENRTSAGWVDYTDPAGALVPLIGYAVNFGSSLTALTTDISGTVNNGTISAIDLYNHNNTYTKGFNLIGNPYPSPIDWDAATGWTRTNIDDALYYFDAGSTDQYVGTYSTYINGVSSDGVADNIIASMQGVFIHVSDGAYPVVGIFGMNNSVRVNNLSPVFHKSTQTDDRPL
;
A
#
# COMPACT_ATOMS: atom_id res chain seq x y z
N MET A 1 -29.10 11.61 9.26
CA MET A 1 -29.74 11.30 7.97
C MET A 1 -29.57 12.49 7.06
N VAL A 2 -29.11 12.29 5.84
CA VAL A 2 -29.13 13.30 4.76
C VAL A 2 -30.24 12.89 3.80
N GLU A 3 -31.25 13.74 3.64
CA GLU A 3 -32.41 13.44 2.79
C GLU A 3 -32.13 13.68 1.31
N THR A 4 -32.98 13.14 0.44
CA THR A 4 -32.87 13.33 -1.02
C THR A 4 -32.87 14.81 -1.38
N ALA A 5 -31.93 15.20 -2.27
CA ALA A 5 -31.72 16.59 -2.68
C ALA A 5 -31.39 17.57 -1.53
N LYS A 6 -30.91 17.05 -0.39
CA LYS A 6 -30.34 17.85 0.70
C LYS A 6 -28.83 17.65 0.78
N GLU A 7 -28.18 18.61 1.41
CA GLU A 7 -26.74 18.62 1.63
C GLU A 7 -26.45 18.62 3.13
N LEU A 8 -25.46 17.83 3.54
CA LEU A 8 -24.84 17.90 4.85
C LEU A 8 -23.35 18.19 4.67
N THR A 9 -22.90 19.32 5.22
CA THR A 9 -21.49 19.70 5.23
C THR A 9 -20.88 19.37 6.59
N GLY A 10 -19.82 18.56 6.56
CA GLY A 10 -18.98 18.24 7.70
C GLY A 10 -18.23 19.46 8.24
N PRO A 11 -17.52 19.29 9.36
CA PRO A 11 -16.76 20.36 9.98
C PRO A 11 -15.46 20.60 9.22
N SER A 12 -14.89 21.81 9.31
CA SER A 12 -13.63 22.16 8.63
C SER A 12 -12.38 21.47 9.21
N SER A 13 -12.42 21.12 10.50
CA SER A 13 -11.32 20.49 11.23
C SER A 13 -11.72 19.75 12.51
N ALA A 14 -13.01 19.74 12.86
CA ALA A 14 -13.50 19.06 14.07
C ALA A 14 -13.91 17.60 13.76
N THR A 15 -14.26 16.85 14.80
CA THR A 15 -14.85 15.52 14.67
C THR A 15 -16.37 15.59 14.81
N ILE A 16 -17.12 15.04 13.86
CA ILE A 16 -18.55 14.75 14.06
C ILE A 16 -18.69 13.34 14.61
N ASN A 17 -19.32 13.22 15.79
CA ASN A 17 -19.67 11.94 16.39
C ASN A 17 -21.02 11.45 15.88
N ILE A 18 -21.06 10.22 15.39
CA ILE A 18 -22.24 9.53 14.89
C ILE A 18 -22.48 8.29 15.75
N ALA A 19 -23.52 8.38 16.60
CA ALA A 19 -23.87 7.36 17.58
C ALA A 19 -25.03 6.44 17.16
N ARG A 20 -25.51 6.60 15.92
CA ARG A 20 -26.63 5.87 15.29
C ARG A 20 -26.35 5.70 13.80
N ASP A 21 -27.25 5.03 13.08
CA ASP A 21 -27.12 4.84 11.64
C ASP A 21 -26.91 6.16 10.87
N PHE A 22 -25.95 6.13 9.95
CA PHE A 22 -25.69 7.19 9.00
C PHE A 22 -26.30 6.83 7.65
N THR A 23 -27.50 7.34 7.40
CA THR A 23 -28.16 7.21 6.09
C THR A 23 -27.93 8.47 5.27
N ASN A 24 -27.29 8.34 4.10
CA ASN A 24 -27.15 9.41 3.13
C ASN A 24 -27.93 9.10 1.84
N ASN A 25 -28.95 9.90 1.55
CA ASN A 25 -29.73 9.87 0.30
C ASN A 25 -29.55 11.15 -0.53
N GLY A 26 -28.70 12.07 -0.08
CA GLY A 26 -28.39 13.35 -0.73
C GLY A 26 -26.88 13.51 -0.92
N THR A 27 -26.35 14.69 -0.63
CA THR A 27 -24.92 15.00 -0.75
C THR A 27 -24.29 15.15 0.63
N PHE A 28 -23.17 14.47 0.87
CA PHE A 28 -22.33 14.67 2.05
C PHE A 28 -20.99 15.30 1.63
N ASN A 29 -20.68 16.47 2.18
CA ASN A 29 -19.44 17.19 1.92
C ASN A 29 -18.54 17.13 3.17
N HIS A 30 -17.48 16.31 3.14
CA HIS A 30 -16.64 16.06 4.31
C HIS A 30 -15.96 17.31 4.90
N ASN A 31 -15.68 18.33 4.07
CA ASN A 31 -15.09 19.61 4.47
C ASN A 31 -13.77 19.47 5.27
N ASN A 32 -12.93 18.49 4.93
CA ASN A 32 -11.69 18.14 5.65
C ASN A 32 -11.83 17.66 7.11
N GLY A 33 -13.05 17.43 7.60
CA GLY A 33 -13.29 16.97 8.96
C GLY A 33 -13.32 15.46 9.15
N THR A 34 -13.15 15.01 10.38
CA THR A 34 -13.24 13.59 10.76
C THR A 34 -14.69 13.20 11.08
N ILE A 35 -15.13 12.04 10.59
CA ILE A 35 -16.36 11.40 11.08
C ILE A 35 -15.98 10.26 12.03
N ALA A 36 -16.46 10.33 13.27
CA ALA A 36 -16.25 9.30 14.27
C ALA A 36 -17.56 8.54 14.55
N PHE A 37 -17.54 7.25 14.27
CA PHE A 37 -18.64 6.33 14.50
C PHE A 37 -18.51 5.71 15.89
N ASN A 38 -19.32 6.18 16.84
CA ASN A 38 -19.23 5.85 18.27
C ASN A 38 -20.49 5.20 18.86
N GLY A 39 -21.43 4.73 18.04
CA GLY A 39 -22.58 3.94 18.50
C GLY A 39 -22.21 2.46 18.68
N THR A 40 -22.93 1.75 19.57
CA THR A 40 -22.66 0.32 19.87
C THR A 40 -22.78 -0.57 18.63
N THR A 41 -23.84 -0.41 17.86
CA THR A 41 -24.04 -1.09 16.58
C THR A 41 -24.73 -0.13 15.65
N GLN A 42 -24.13 0.10 14.48
CA GLN A 42 -24.65 1.07 13.52
C GLN A 42 -24.20 0.75 12.10
N THR A 43 -24.88 1.38 11.16
CA THR A 43 -24.68 1.17 9.74
C THR A 43 -24.41 2.48 9.03
N ILE A 44 -23.62 2.41 7.96
CA ILE A 44 -23.45 3.46 6.96
C ILE A 44 -24.20 2.97 5.73
N GLY A 45 -25.26 3.69 5.35
CA GLY A 45 -26.13 3.28 4.25
C GLY A 45 -26.81 4.46 3.57
N GLY A 46 -27.91 4.14 2.87
CA GLY A 46 -28.62 5.09 2.00
C GLY A 46 -28.25 4.89 0.54
N ALA A 47 -28.81 5.71 -0.34
CA ALA A 47 -28.64 5.59 -1.79
C ALA A 47 -27.36 6.28 -2.32
N ALA A 48 -26.75 7.17 -1.54
CA ALA A 48 -25.60 7.96 -1.96
C ALA A 48 -24.27 7.35 -1.50
N GLN A 49 -23.24 7.56 -2.32
CA GLN A 49 -21.85 7.30 -1.98
C GLN A 49 -21.32 8.43 -1.08
N ASN A 50 -20.50 8.09 -0.09
CA ASN A 50 -19.83 9.08 0.76
C ASN A 50 -18.34 9.09 0.48
N LEU A 51 -17.79 10.30 0.34
CA LEU A 51 -16.36 10.55 0.46
C LEU A 51 -16.07 11.06 1.88
N PHE A 52 -15.34 10.29 2.66
CA PHE A 52 -14.88 10.68 3.99
C PHE A 52 -13.48 11.31 3.90
N ASN A 53 -13.23 12.37 4.68
CA ASN A 53 -11.86 12.86 4.88
C ASN A 53 -11.08 11.87 5.74
N ASP A 54 -11.47 11.79 7.01
CA ASP A 54 -10.94 10.84 7.98
C ASP A 54 -12.10 10.12 8.64
N LEU A 55 -11.86 8.87 9.01
CA LEU A 55 -12.85 7.98 9.57
C LEU A 55 -12.32 7.34 10.85
N THR A 56 -13.04 7.50 11.95
CA THR A 56 -12.71 6.84 13.22
C THR A 56 -13.83 5.89 13.61
N ILE A 57 -13.51 4.63 13.88
CA ILE A 57 -14.42 3.69 14.53
C ILE A 57 -14.02 3.59 15.99
N ALA A 58 -14.86 4.11 16.89
CA ALA A 58 -14.50 4.22 18.31
C ALA A 58 -14.47 2.85 19.02
N THR A 59 -13.78 2.78 20.15
CA THR A 59 -13.78 1.58 21.01
C THR A 59 -15.19 1.19 21.41
N GLY A 60 -15.52 -0.10 21.28
CA GLY A 60 -16.85 -0.64 21.57
C GLY A 60 -17.91 -0.35 20.51
N SER A 61 -17.55 0.29 19.40
CA SER A 61 -18.42 0.48 18.22
C SER A 61 -18.31 -0.71 17.27
N SER A 62 -19.44 -1.12 16.70
CA SER A 62 -19.49 -2.01 15.54
C SER A 62 -20.21 -1.30 14.41
N THR A 63 -19.46 -0.86 13.39
CA THR A 63 -19.97 -0.08 12.25
C THR A 63 -19.88 -0.89 10.97
N THR A 64 -20.97 -0.97 10.19
CA THR A 64 -21.04 -1.76 8.95
C THR A 64 -21.40 -0.90 7.75
N LEU A 65 -20.66 -1.05 6.64
CA LEU A 65 -21.04 -0.47 5.35
C LEU A 65 -22.11 -1.33 4.68
N ASN A 66 -23.25 -0.72 4.36
CA ASN A 66 -24.38 -1.38 3.68
C ASN A 66 -24.62 -0.86 2.25
N THR A 67 -23.85 0.12 1.80
CA THR A 67 -23.95 0.71 0.46
C THR A 67 -22.58 0.74 -0.19
N SER A 68 -22.47 0.23 -1.42
CA SER A 68 -21.23 0.21 -2.21
C SER A 68 -20.69 1.60 -2.55
N GLY A 69 -19.39 1.70 -2.80
CA GLY A 69 -18.74 2.91 -3.31
C GLY A 69 -18.44 3.96 -2.23
N GLN A 70 -18.20 3.52 -0.99
CA GLN A 70 -17.71 4.42 0.05
C GLN A 70 -16.22 4.66 -0.17
N THR A 71 -15.80 5.92 -0.12
CA THR A 71 -14.41 6.30 -0.36
C THR A 71 -13.84 7.05 0.83
N LEU A 72 -12.55 6.86 1.07
CA LEU A 72 -11.77 7.57 2.08
C LEU A 72 -10.56 8.18 1.42
N ARG A 73 -10.29 9.48 1.68
CA ARG A 73 -9.10 10.17 1.18
C ARG A 73 -7.96 10.30 2.19
N GLY A 74 -8.26 10.33 3.48
CA GLY A 74 -7.30 10.51 4.57
C GLY A 74 -7.08 9.23 5.36
N VAL A 75 -7.25 9.31 6.68
CA VAL A 75 -6.87 8.26 7.62
C VAL A 75 -8.10 7.51 8.16
N LEU A 76 -8.04 6.18 8.15
CA LEU A 76 -8.96 5.31 8.88
C LEU A 76 -8.30 4.84 10.17
N LEU A 77 -8.86 5.24 11.33
CA LEU A 77 -8.49 4.70 12.64
C LEU A 77 -9.61 3.80 13.16
N SER A 78 -9.36 2.49 13.24
CA SER A 78 -10.30 1.53 13.83
C SER A 78 -9.87 1.11 15.23
N ASN A 79 -10.60 1.56 16.24
CA ASN A 79 -10.49 1.11 17.63
C ASN A 79 -11.65 0.18 18.05
N GLY A 80 -12.65 0.01 17.17
CA GLY A 80 -13.78 -0.93 17.32
C GLY A 80 -13.80 -1.94 16.17
N THR A 81 -14.99 -2.40 15.77
CA THR A 81 -15.16 -3.30 14.63
C THR A 81 -15.70 -2.52 13.43
N PHE A 82 -14.93 -2.48 12.34
CA PHE A 82 -15.39 -1.93 11.07
C PHE A 82 -15.64 -3.03 10.06
N ASN A 83 -16.89 -3.27 9.68
CA ASN A 83 -17.24 -4.24 8.64
C ASN A 83 -17.41 -3.51 7.31
N THR A 84 -16.47 -3.69 6.40
CA THR A 84 -16.40 -2.93 5.14
C THR A 84 -17.37 -3.46 4.08
N GLY A 85 -17.80 -4.72 4.19
CA GLY A 85 -18.71 -5.36 3.24
C GLY A 85 -18.16 -5.45 1.80
N GLY A 86 -16.87 -5.20 1.59
CA GLY A 86 -16.30 -5.05 0.24
C GLY A 86 -16.61 -3.69 -0.41
N TYR A 87 -17.03 -2.69 0.36
CA TYR A 87 -17.56 -1.42 -0.16
C TYR A 87 -16.68 -0.20 0.08
N LEU A 88 -15.52 -0.38 0.71
CA LEU A 88 -14.59 0.71 1.00
C LEU A 88 -13.45 0.76 -0.02
N THR A 89 -13.21 1.94 -0.58
CA THR A 89 -12.00 2.26 -1.35
C THR A 89 -11.17 3.32 -0.61
N LEU A 90 -9.89 3.01 -0.38
CA LEU A 90 -8.86 3.97 0.03
C LEU A 90 -8.33 4.65 -1.23
N ILE A 91 -8.68 5.92 -1.45
CA ILE A 91 -8.38 6.58 -2.72
C ILE A 91 -6.94 7.10 -2.77
N SER A 92 -6.39 7.18 -3.98
CA SER A 92 -5.09 7.78 -4.24
C SER A 92 -5.17 8.73 -5.42
N ASP A 93 -4.57 9.90 -5.27
CA ASP A 93 -4.42 10.90 -6.33
C ASP A 93 -2.99 11.49 -6.33
N ALA A 94 -2.75 12.54 -7.11
CA ALA A 94 -1.46 13.20 -7.20
C ALA A 94 -1.01 13.88 -5.90
N ALA A 95 -1.94 14.18 -4.98
CA ALA A 95 -1.65 14.84 -3.72
C ALA A 95 -1.37 13.83 -2.60
N GLN A 96 -2.16 12.76 -2.50
CA GLN A 96 -2.11 11.83 -1.39
C GLN A 96 -2.68 10.43 -1.68
N THR A 97 -2.35 9.48 -0.81
CA THR A 97 -2.93 8.14 -0.73
C THR A 97 -3.54 7.94 0.65
N ALA A 98 -4.82 7.56 0.70
CA ALA A 98 -5.48 7.21 1.95
C ALA A 98 -4.84 5.99 2.60
N LEU A 99 -4.92 5.90 3.94
CA LEU A 99 -4.28 4.84 4.71
C LEU A 99 -5.14 4.38 5.89
N ILE A 100 -4.83 3.18 6.39
CA ILE A 100 -5.34 2.70 7.68
C ILE A 100 -4.25 2.92 8.73
N ASP A 101 -4.61 3.55 9.84
CA ASP A 101 -3.71 3.81 10.97
C ASP A 101 -3.34 2.50 11.68
N GLY A 102 -2.04 2.23 11.79
CA GLY A 102 -1.51 1.03 12.45
C GLY A 102 -1.67 1.01 13.98
N THR A 103 -1.99 2.16 14.59
CA THR A 103 -2.20 2.29 16.04
C THR A 103 -3.60 1.85 16.50
N GLY A 104 -4.51 1.59 15.54
CA GLY A 104 -5.85 1.12 15.83
C GLY A 104 -5.87 -0.17 16.65
N THR A 105 -6.68 -0.18 17.71
CA THR A 105 -6.84 -1.35 18.60
C THR A 105 -7.96 -2.30 18.19
N GLY A 106 -8.64 -1.98 17.08
CA GLY A 106 -9.80 -2.71 16.58
C GLY A 106 -9.53 -3.42 15.26
N ASP A 107 -10.62 -3.84 14.61
CA ASP A 107 -10.59 -4.63 13.39
C ASP A 107 -11.16 -3.87 12.20
N VAL A 108 -10.64 -4.18 11.02
CA VAL A 108 -11.22 -3.83 9.71
C VAL A 108 -11.50 -5.14 8.98
N ASN A 109 -12.77 -5.54 8.99
CA ASN A 109 -13.25 -6.82 8.51
C ASN A 109 -13.88 -6.71 7.12
N GLY A 110 -13.51 -7.64 6.24
CA GLY A 110 -13.97 -7.67 4.86
C GLY A 110 -12.93 -7.07 3.90
N ALA A 111 -13.15 -7.30 2.61
CA ALA A 111 -12.28 -6.75 1.59
C ALA A 111 -12.39 -5.22 1.51
N ILE A 112 -11.29 -4.57 1.16
CA ILE A 112 -11.25 -3.17 0.73
C ILE A 112 -10.50 -3.10 -0.58
N THR A 113 -10.65 -1.99 -1.30
CA THR A 113 -9.81 -1.63 -2.45
C THR A 113 -8.85 -0.54 -2.02
N MET A 114 -7.55 -0.72 -2.24
CA MET A 114 -6.55 0.32 -2.01
C MET A 114 -5.97 0.78 -3.34
N GLN A 115 -6.11 2.07 -3.64
CA GLN A 115 -5.57 2.67 -4.85
C GLN A 115 -4.12 3.11 -4.67
N ARG A 116 -3.40 3.15 -5.78
CA ARG A 116 -2.07 3.76 -5.93
C ARG A 116 -2.03 4.60 -7.19
N TYR A 117 -1.91 5.92 -7.00
CA TYR A 117 -1.68 6.86 -8.09
C TYR A 117 -0.22 6.79 -8.57
N LEU A 118 -0.06 6.68 -9.87
CA LEU A 118 1.18 6.84 -10.60
C LEU A 118 1.04 8.06 -11.52
N PRO A 119 1.99 9.02 -11.49
CA PRO A 119 1.98 10.17 -12.39
C PRO A 119 2.28 9.75 -13.83
N SER A 120 2.82 8.54 -14.00
CA SER A 120 3.14 7.93 -15.27
C SER A 120 3.01 6.41 -15.16
N GLY A 121 2.25 5.79 -16.07
CA GLY A 121 2.21 4.34 -16.27
C GLY A 121 3.47 3.78 -16.96
N PHE A 122 4.52 4.57 -17.14
CA PHE A 122 5.67 4.16 -17.94
C PHE A 122 6.59 3.20 -17.17
N GLY A 123 6.76 1.99 -17.70
CA GLY A 123 7.75 1.00 -17.28
C GLY A 123 7.51 0.36 -15.92
N TYR A 124 8.51 -0.38 -15.45
CA TYR A 124 8.41 -1.15 -14.22
C TYR A 124 8.18 -0.30 -12.97
N LYS A 125 7.42 -0.87 -12.04
CA LYS A 125 7.26 -0.42 -10.65
C LYS A 125 7.44 -1.64 -9.76
N TYR A 126 8.01 -1.45 -8.58
CA TYR A 126 8.07 -2.53 -7.59
C TYR A 126 6.87 -2.40 -6.67
N TYR A 127 6.02 -3.41 -6.71
CA TYR A 127 4.77 -3.47 -5.96
C TYR A 127 4.81 -4.52 -4.86
N SER A 128 3.96 -4.32 -3.87
CA SER A 128 3.66 -5.28 -2.80
C SER A 128 2.17 -5.22 -2.50
N SER A 129 1.59 -6.32 -2.01
CA SER A 129 0.18 -6.33 -1.63
C SER A 129 -0.01 -5.78 -0.21
N PRO A 130 -0.93 -4.82 -0.01
CA PRO A 130 -1.37 -4.38 1.33
C PRO A 130 -2.41 -5.35 1.94
N CYS A 131 -2.78 -6.40 1.19
CA CYS A 131 -3.85 -7.34 1.49
C CYS A 131 -3.32 -8.78 1.54
N THR A 132 -3.87 -9.63 2.43
CA THR A 132 -3.42 -11.02 2.60
C THR A 132 -3.93 -11.98 1.53
N ALA A 133 -4.97 -11.60 0.79
CA ALA A 133 -5.70 -12.48 -0.14
C ALA A 133 -5.75 -11.94 -1.57
N ALA A 134 -4.88 -10.97 -1.90
CA ALA A 134 -4.79 -10.44 -3.25
C ALA A 134 -4.06 -11.41 -4.18
N THR A 135 -4.37 -11.32 -5.46
CA THR A 135 -3.78 -12.14 -6.51
C THR A 135 -3.19 -11.26 -7.61
N VAL A 136 -2.37 -11.84 -8.49
CA VAL A 136 -1.86 -11.14 -9.68
C VAL A 136 -3.00 -10.62 -10.57
N GLY A 137 -4.16 -11.28 -10.55
CA GLY A 137 -5.36 -10.86 -11.29
C GLY A 137 -5.86 -9.45 -10.95
N GLU A 138 -5.49 -8.89 -9.79
CA GLU A 138 -5.81 -7.51 -9.40
C GLU A 138 -5.20 -6.45 -10.34
N PHE A 139 -4.20 -6.80 -11.14
CA PHE A 139 -3.59 -5.89 -12.11
C PHE A 139 -4.14 -6.09 -13.54
N SER A 140 -5.04 -7.05 -13.77
CA SER A 140 -5.43 -7.47 -15.13
C SER A 140 -6.21 -6.42 -15.93
N ASP A 141 -6.76 -5.41 -15.26
CA ASP A 141 -7.41 -4.24 -15.86
C ASP A 141 -6.43 -3.09 -16.16
N ASP A 142 -5.29 -3.05 -15.46
CA ASP A 142 -4.22 -2.06 -15.65
C ASP A 142 -3.17 -2.48 -16.69
N MET A 143 -3.03 -3.78 -16.98
CA MET A 143 -1.98 -4.32 -17.86
C MET A 143 -2.32 -5.66 -18.50
N ASP A 144 -1.62 -6.00 -19.59
CA ASP A 144 -1.74 -7.31 -20.25
C ASP A 144 -0.83 -8.36 -19.61
N LEU A 145 -1.42 -9.25 -18.80
CA LEU A 145 -0.74 -10.41 -18.20
C LEU A 145 -0.40 -11.51 -19.21
N SER A 146 -0.98 -11.46 -20.42
CA SER A 146 -0.74 -12.42 -21.51
C SER A 146 0.27 -11.93 -22.56
N ALA A 147 0.89 -10.78 -22.31
CA ALA A 147 1.88 -10.19 -23.19
C ALA A 147 3.01 -11.19 -23.53
N SER A 148 3.47 -11.17 -24.78
CA SER A 148 4.51 -12.10 -25.27
C SER A 148 5.84 -11.94 -24.54
N PHE A 149 6.12 -10.74 -24.02
CA PHE A 149 7.16 -10.50 -23.05
C PHE A 149 6.48 -10.30 -21.69
N PRO A 150 6.80 -11.11 -20.66
CA PRO A 150 6.10 -11.04 -19.40
C PRO A 150 6.21 -9.66 -18.78
N THR A 151 5.12 -9.19 -18.20
CA THR A 151 4.98 -7.86 -17.61
C THR A 151 4.97 -7.92 -16.08
N PHE A 152 4.94 -9.12 -15.50
CA PHE A 152 4.88 -9.36 -14.05
C PHE A 152 5.91 -10.42 -13.64
N TYR A 153 6.76 -10.09 -12.66
CA TYR A 153 7.81 -10.97 -12.18
C TYR A 153 7.87 -11.01 -10.65
N ARG A 154 8.23 -12.18 -10.13
CA ARG A 154 8.80 -12.31 -8.78
C ARG A 154 10.32 -12.40 -8.85
N TYR A 155 10.98 -12.15 -7.73
CA TYR A 155 12.42 -12.31 -7.61
C TYR A 155 12.77 -13.59 -6.82
N ASP A 156 13.76 -14.34 -7.29
CA ASP A 156 14.27 -15.56 -6.68
C ASP A 156 15.80 -15.47 -6.57
N GLU A 157 16.29 -15.22 -5.36
CA GLU A 157 17.71 -14.98 -5.07
C GLU A 157 18.59 -16.22 -5.32
N ASN A 158 18.04 -17.44 -5.24
CA ASN A 158 18.82 -18.67 -5.42
C ASN A 158 19.13 -18.98 -6.89
N ARG A 159 18.68 -18.14 -7.83
CA ARG A 159 18.95 -18.36 -9.25
C ARG A 159 20.40 -18.04 -9.61
N THR A 160 20.97 -18.86 -10.49
CA THR A 160 22.28 -18.60 -11.12
C THR A 160 22.18 -17.65 -12.33
N SER A 161 20.99 -17.08 -12.58
CA SER A 161 20.70 -16.05 -13.59
C SER A 161 20.24 -14.75 -12.89
N ALA A 162 19.71 -13.76 -13.62
CA ALA A 162 19.30 -12.44 -13.11
C ALA A 162 18.20 -12.39 -12.01
N GLY A 163 17.83 -13.51 -11.37
CA GLY A 163 16.84 -13.56 -10.27
C GLY A 163 15.37 -13.48 -10.68
N TRP A 164 15.03 -12.87 -11.82
CA TRP A 164 13.65 -12.72 -12.27
C TRP A 164 12.99 -14.03 -12.71
N VAL A 165 11.76 -14.23 -12.26
CA VAL A 165 10.89 -15.36 -12.62
C VAL A 165 9.52 -14.84 -13.00
N ASP A 166 9.05 -15.22 -14.19
CA ASP A 166 7.72 -14.91 -14.70
C ASP A 166 6.64 -15.29 -13.67
N TYR A 167 5.71 -14.36 -13.41
CA TYR A 167 4.67 -14.54 -12.40
C TYR A 167 3.34 -13.91 -12.85
N THR A 168 2.86 -14.34 -14.02
CA THR A 168 1.71 -13.76 -14.71
C THR A 168 0.41 -14.55 -14.56
N ASP A 169 0.40 -15.66 -13.81
CA ASP A 169 -0.84 -16.41 -13.53
C ASP A 169 -1.79 -15.55 -12.70
N PRO A 170 -2.99 -15.19 -13.20
CA PRO A 170 -3.94 -14.36 -12.45
C PRO A 170 -4.35 -14.97 -11.10
N ALA A 171 -4.29 -16.29 -10.94
CA ALA A 171 -4.56 -16.96 -9.66
C ALA A 171 -3.36 -16.97 -8.69
N GLY A 172 -2.19 -16.51 -9.14
CA GLY A 172 -0.97 -16.40 -8.34
C GLY A 172 -1.19 -15.45 -7.15
N ALA A 173 -0.89 -15.93 -5.94
CA ALA A 173 -1.06 -15.13 -4.73
C ALA A 173 0.02 -14.04 -4.62
N LEU A 174 -0.36 -12.86 -4.13
CA LEU A 174 0.56 -11.82 -3.71
C LEU A 174 0.86 -11.99 -2.22
N VAL A 175 1.96 -12.66 -1.92
CA VAL A 175 2.36 -13.03 -0.56
C VAL A 175 2.84 -11.79 0.23
N PRO A 176 2.36 -11.58 1.47
CA PRO A 176 2.87 -10.51 2.34
C PRO A 176 4.40 -10.54 2.49
N LEU A 177 5.01 -9.37 2.64
CA LEU A 177 6.47 -9.11 2.67
C LEU A 177 7.21 -9.33 1.35
N ILE A 178 6.59 -9.91 0.32
CA ILE A 178 7.24 -10.12 -0.97
C ILE A 178 6.91 -8.96 -1.91
N GLY A 179 7.92 -8.44 -2.59
CA GLY A 179 7.74 -7.48 -3.67
C GLY A 179 7.75 -8.15 -5.05
N TYR A 180 7.15 -7.47 -6.02
CA TYR A 180 6.97 -7.93 -7.39
C TYR A 180 7.32 -6.80 -8.36
N ALA A 181 7.88 -7.14 -9.52
CA ALA A 181 8.11 -6.17 -10.59
C ALA A 181 6.95 -6.19 -11.58
N VAL A 182 6.34 -5.02 -11.79
CA VAL A 182 5.10 -4.86 -12.56
C VAL A 182 5.31 -3.79 -13.64
N ASN A 183 5.16 -4.14 -14.91
CA ASN A 183 5.33 -3.24 -16.05
C ASN A 183 3.98 -2.78 -16.60
N PHE A 184 3.70 -1.48 -16.51
CA PHE A 184 2.46 -0.87 -17.00
C PHE A 184 2.54 -0.37 -18.46
N GLY A 185 3.61 -0.74 -19.18
CA GLY A 185 3.80 -0.41 -20.59
C GLY A 185 4.49 0.94 -20.81
N SER A 186 4.26 1.54 -21.98
CA SER A 186 5.02 2.70 -22.45
C SER A 186 4.24 4.01 -22.34
N SER A 187 3.09 4.01 -21.65
CA SER A 187 2.28 5.22 -21.53
C SER A 187 2.91 6.18 -20.54
N LEU A 188 3.15 7.42 -20.96
CA LEU A 188 3.62 8.47 -20.06
C LEU A 188 2.48 9.10 -19.23
N THR A 189 1.22 8.75 -19.50
CA THR A 189 0.06 9.32 -18.80
C THR A 189 -0.06 8.77 -17.39
N ALA A 190 -0.66 9.57 -16.50
CA ALA A 190 -1.03 9.10 -15.18
C ALA A 190 -1.94 7.87 -15.22
N LEU A 191 -1.77 7.00 -14.24
CA LEU A 191 -2.52 5.75 -14.04
C LEU A 191 -2.81 5.62 -12.55
N THR A 192 -4.01 5.18 -12.19
CA THR A 192 -4.31 4.80 -10.80
C THR A 192 -4.65 3.34 -10.79
N THR A 193 -3.74 2.55 -10.23
CA THR A 193 -3.88 1.10 -10.07
C THR A 193 -4.54 0.78 -8.74
N ASP A 194 -5.06 -0.43 -8.56
CA ASP A 194 -5.54 -0.84 -7.24
C ASP A 194 -5.31 -2.31 -6.91
N ILE A 195 -5.41 -2.62 -5.62
CA ILE A 195 -5.43 -3.99 -5.10
C ILE A 195 -6.59 -4.11 -4.14
N SER A 196 -7.44 -5.10 -4.37
CA SER A 196 -8.54 -5.46 -3.48
C SER A 196 -8.22 -6.71 -2.65
N GLY A 197 -8.72 -6.73 -1.41
CA GLY A 197 -8.59 -7.88 -0.54
C GLY A 197 -8.77 -7.54 0.94
N THR A 198 -8.63 -8.54 1.80
CA THR A 198 -8.61 -8.32 3.25
C THR A 198 -7.26 -7.72 3.64
N VAL A 199 -7.28 -6.59 4.34
CA VAL A 199 -6.06 -5.87 4.72
C VAL A 199 -5.16 -6.67 5.66
N ASN A 200 -3.86 -6.53 5.47
CA ASN A 200 -2.89 -6.98 6.45
C ASN A 200 -2.89 -6.03 7.66
N ASN A 201 -2.91 -6.59 8.87
CA ASN A 201 -2.86 -5.83 10.11
C ASN A 201 -2.17 -6.65 11.21
N GLY A 202 -1.56 -5.98 12.19
CA GLY A 202 -0.96 -6.63 13.35
C GLY A 202 0.48 -7.06 13.10
N THR A 203 0.84 -8.28 13.50
CA THR A 203 2.18 -8.84 13.27
C THR A 203 2.16 -9.66 11.98
N ILE A 204 3.09 -9.39 11.07
CA ILE A 204 3.34 -10.22 9.89
C ILE A 204 4.46 -11.19 10.22
N SER A 205 4.20 -12.47 10.01
CA SER A 205 5.16 -13.54 10.33
C SER A 205 6.45 -13.34 9.54
N ALA A 206 7.58 -13.53 10.22
CA ALA A 206 8.87 -13.40 9.58
C ALA A 206 9.09 -14.50 8.52
N ILE A 207 9.80 -14.14 7.46
CA ILE A 207 10.21 -15.04 6.38
C ILE A 207 11.73 -15.19 6.36
N ASP A 208 12.18 -16.31 5.81
CA ASP A 208 13.59 -16.52 5.50
C ASP A 208 13.90 -15.85 4.15
N LEU A 209 14.98 -15.08 4.14
CA LEU A 209 15.63 -14.53 2.97
C LEU A 209 17.01 -15.14 2.83
N TYR A 210 17.60 -15.09 1.63
CA TYR A 210 18.85 -15.80 1.38
C TYR A 210 19.90 -14.92 0.73
N ASN A 211 21.16 -15.27 0.99
CA ASN A 211 22.30 -14.89 0.16
C ASN A 211 23.05 -16.17 -0.22
N HIS A 212 22.88 -16.60 -1.46
CA HIS A 212 23.60 -17.72 -2.06
C HIS A 212 24.92 -17.29 -2.74
N ASN A 213 25.19 -15.98 -2.82
CA ASN A 213 26.33 -15.38 -3.51
C ASN A 213 26.44 -15.82 -4.98
N ASN A 214 25.31 -16.01 -5.65
CA ASN A 214 25.28 -16.26 -7.08
C ASN A 214 25.67 -14.98 -7.84
N THR A 215 26.30 -15.14 -9.01
CA THR A 215 26.88 -14.05 -9.82
C THR A 215 25.98 -12.85 -10.04
N TYR A 216 24.66 -13.05 -10.16
CA TYR A 216 23.71 -12.00 -10.54
C TYR A 216 22.75 -11.57 -9.42
N THR A 217 22.48 -12.42 -8.44
CA THR A 217 21.52 -12.13 -7.38
C THR A 217 22.19 -11.61 -6.12
N LYS A 218 23.37 -12.16 -5.77
CA LYS A 218 24.27 -11.66 -4.71
C LYS A 218 23.52 -11.19 -3.46
N GLY A 219 22.65 -12.02 -2.87
CA GLY A 219 21.98 -11.69 -1.60
C GLY A 219 20.86 -10.66 -1.67
N PHE A 220 20.54 -10.10 -2.83
CA PHE A 220 19.41 -9.20 -2.98
C PHE A 220 18.09 -9.96 -2.94
N ASN A 221 17.13 -9.45 -2.18
CA ASN A 221 15.79 -10.00 -2.05
C ASN A 221 14.79 -8.87 -2.26
N LEU A 222 13.79 -9.09 -3.13
CA LEU A 222 12.73 -8.10 -3.37
C LEU A 222 11.64 -8.27 -2.31
N ILE A 223 11.61 -7.37 -1.34
CA ILE A 223 10.60 -7.33 -0.29
C ILE A 223 9.57 -6.24 -0.57
N GLY A 224 8.51 -6.22 0.23
CA GLY A 224 7.41 -5.32 0.05
C GLY A 224 6.84 -4.81 1.36
N ASN A 225 6.32 -3.58 1.34
CA ASN A 225 5.47 -3.11 2.44
C ASN A 225 4.14 -3.90 2.41
N PRO A 226 3.83 -4.69 3.47
CA PRO A 226 2.62 -5.50 3.49
C PRO A 226 1.40 -4.72 3.99
N TYR A 227 1.53 -3.50 4.52
CA TYR A 227 0.43 -2.82 5.20
C TYR A 227 -0.28 -1.80 4.30
N PRO A 228 -1.58 -1.51 4.58
CA PRO A 228 -2.32 -0.41 3.95
C PRO A 228 -1.93 0.97 4.54
N SER A 229 -0.65 1.18 4.82
CA SER A 229 -0.05 2.45 5.26
C SER A 229 1.45 2.43 4.97
N PRO A 230 2.12 3.57 4.87
CA PRO A 230 3.58 3.59 4.81
C PRO A 230 4.22 3.01 6.08
N ILE A 231 5.44 2.51 5.92
CA ILE A 231 6.27 1.99 7.01
C ILE A 231 7.59 2.73 7.08
N ASP A 232 8.11 2.87 8.29
CA ASP A 232 9.38 3.52 8.59
C ASP A 232 10.47 2.48 8.85
N TRP A 233 11.45 2.42 7.95
CA TRP A 233 12.63 1.56 8.03
C TRP A 233 13.49 1.81 9.28
N ASP A 234 13.48 3.05 9.75
CA ASP A 234 14.22 3.51 10.92
C ASP A 234 13.40 3.39 12.22
N ALA A 235 12.19 2.83 12.14
CA ALA A 235 11.35 2.62 13.31
C ALA A 235 12.12 1.89 14.42
N ALA A 236 12.15 2.49 15.61
CA ALA A 236 12.93 1.97 16.74
C ALA A 236 12.45 0.59 17.24
N THR A 237 11.22 0.20 16.91
CA THR A 237 10.60 -1.07 17.31
C THR A 237 9.73 -1.61 16.19
N GLY A 238 9.38 -2.90 16.30
CA GLY A 238 8.45 -3.56 15.39
C GLY A 238 9.10 -4.35 14.26
N TRP A 239 10.41 -4.18 14.04
CA TRP A 239 11.18 -4.96 13.08
C TRP A 239 11.68 -6.29 13.65
N THR A 240 11.67 -7.33 12.81
CA THR A 240 12.49 -8.54 12.96
C THR A 240 13.47 -8.54 11.80
N ARG A 241 14.75 -8.23 12.06
CA ARG A 241 15.82 -8.18 11.05
C ARG A 241 17.04 -8.92 11.58
N THR A 242 17.42 -10.02 10.94
CA THR A 242 18.66 -10.77 11.24
C THR A 242 19.43 -10.98 9.95
N ASN A 243 20.74 -10.70 9.94
CA ASN A 243 21.61 -10.77 8.76
C ASN A 243 21.06 -9.94 7.57
N ILE A 244 20.46 -8.78 7.85
CA ILE A 244 19.99 -7.84 6.85
C ILE A 244 20.83 -6.58 6.96
N ASP A 245 21.41 -6.14 5.85
CA ASP A 245 22.14 -4.88 5.81
C ASP A 245 21.18 -3.71 5.99
N ASP A 246 21.65 -2.64 6.64
CA ASP A 246 20.86 -1.42 6.85
C ASP A 246 20.83 -0.56 5.58
N ALA A 247 20.15 -1.09 4.57
CA ALA A 247 20.11 -0.54 3.22
C ALA A 247 18.80 -0.87 2.50
N LEU A 248 18.23 0.15 1.87
CA LEU A 248 17.11 0.06 0.94
C LEU A 248 17.57 0.43 -0.47
N TYR A 249 17.08 -0.31 -1.46
CA TYR A 249 17.38 -0.11 -2.88
C TYR A 249 16.08 0.02 -3.66
N TYR A 250 15.71 1.26 -3.96
CA TYR A 250 14.50 1.59 -4.69
C TYR A 250 14.76 1.63 -6.19
N PHE A 251 13.77 1.24 -6.97
CA PHE A 251 13.83 1.28 -8.43
C PHE A 251 12.93 2.39 -8.97
N ASP A 252 13.50 3.21 -9.85
CA ASP A 252 12.78 4.25 -10.57
C ASP A 252 12.87 3.99 -12.08
N ALA A 253 11.72 3.84 -12.73
CA ALA A 253 11.66 3.65 -14.18
C ALA A 253 12.22 4.87 -14.92
N GLY A 254 12.89 4.63 -16.04
CA GLY A 254 13.23 5.71 -16.97
C GLY A 254 11.99 6.28 -17.69
N SER A 255 12.22 7.07 -18.74
CA SER A 255 11.15 7.65 -19.55
C SER A 255 11.27 7.36 -21.05
N THR A 256 12.31 6.61 -21.46
CA THR A 256 12.65 6.34 -22.86
C THR A 256 12.49 4.86 -23.25
N ASP A 257 12.76 3.94 -22.33
CA ASP A 257 12.59 2.51 -22.51
C ASP A 257 11.90 1.92 -21.28
N GLN A 258 10.72 1.32 -21.48
CA GLN A 258 9.85 0.79 -20.43
C GLN A 258 10.47 -0.38 -19.66
N TYR A 259 11.57 -0.95 -20.16
CA TYR A 259 12.25 -2.09 -19.54
C TYR A 259 13.44 -1.71 -18.66
N VAL A 260 13.81 -0.43 -18.62
CA VAL A 260 15.00 0.04 -17.89
C VAL A 260 14.65 1.12 -16.87
N GLY A 261 15.56 1.29 -15.93
CA GLY A 261 15.47 2.31 -14.89
C GLY A 261 16.78 2.41 -14.14
N THR A 262 16.75 3.16 -13.05
CA THR A 262 17.89 3.37 -12.16
C THR A 262 17.53 2.99 -10.74
N TYR A 263 18.56 2.73 -9.94
CA TYR A 263 18.39 2.51 -8.51
C TYR A 263 18.83 3.74 -7.72
N SER A 264 18.03 4.06 -6.72
CA SER A 264 18.36 5.00 -5.64
C SER A 264 18.40 4.23 -4.33
N THR A 265 19.20 4.70 -3.37
CA THR A 265 19.46 3.95 -2.14
C THR A 265 19.32 4.82 -0.90
N TYR A 266 18.83 4.21 0.17
CA TYR A 266 18.91 4.75 1.53
C TYR A 266 19.75 3.79 2.37
N ILE A 267 20.97 4.20 2.74
CA ILE A 267 21.96 3.32 3.38
C ILE A 267 22.48 3.99 4.65
N ASN A 268 22.37 3.32 5.79
CA ASN A 268 22.81 3.82 7.11
C ASN A 268 22.35 5.27 7.38
N GLY A 269 21.08 5.58 7.12
CA GLY A 269 20.53 6.91 7.33
C GLY A 269 20.79 7.92 6.21
N VAL A 270 21.43 7.53 5.10
CA VAL A 270 21.88 8.45 4.04
C VAL A 270 21.23 8.10 2.71
N SER A 271 20.55 9.09 2.13
CA SER A 271 20.01 9.05 0.76
C SER A 271 21.11 9.23 -0.29
N SER A 272 21.07 8.45 -1.39
CA SER A 272 22.00 8.60 -2.52
C SER A 272 21.70 9.81 -3.41
N ASP A 273 20.45 10.27 -3.44
CA ASP A 273 19.96 11.28 -4.39
C ASP A 273 19.11 12.39 -3.73
N GLY A 274 18.85 12.29 -2.43
CA GLY A 274 18.00 13.21 -1.68
C GLY A 274 16.50 12.92 -1.82
N VAL A 275 16.12 11.87 -2.54
CA VAL A 275 14.73 11.43 -2.76
C VAL A 275 14.48 10.11 -2.04
N ALA A 276 15.38 9.13 -2.18
CA ALA A 276 15.28 7.87 -1.45
C ALA A 276 15.39 8.10 0.06
N ASP A 277 14.39 7.67 0.82
CA ASP A 277 14.31 7.86 2.27
C ASP A 277 13.95 6.56 3.01
N ASN A 278 13.79 6.68 4.33
CA ASN A 278 13.41 5.59 5.23
C ASN A 278 11.93 5.21 5.14
N ILE A 279 11.08 5.96 4.41
CA ILE A 279 9.64 5.73 4.37
C ILE A 279 9.27 4.92 3.12
N ILE A 280 8.95 3.64 3.34
CA ILE A 280 8.46 2.77 2.28
C ILE A 280 6.95 2.95 2.17
N ALA A 281 6.48 3.57 1.09
CA ALA A 281 5.06 3.80 0.83
C ALA A 281 4.23 2.49 0.83
N SER A 282 2.93 2.58 1.10
CA SER A 282 2.03 1.43 0.93
C SER A 282 2.06 0.93 -0.51
N MET A 283 1.97 -0.38 -0.69
CA MET A 283 2.11 -1.06 -1.99
C MET A 283 3.50 -0.96 -2.64
N GLN A 284 4.51 -0.34 -2.03
CA GLN A 284 5.87 -0.26 -2.60
C GLN A 284 6.66 -1.54 -2.31
N GLY A 285 7.31 -2.07 -3.35
CA GLY A 285 8.38 -3.05 -3.24
C GLY A 285 9.75 -2.37 -3.26
N VAL A 286 10.72 -2.96 -2.57
CA VAL A 286 12.10 -2.46 -2.44
C VAL A 286 13.05 -3.63 -2.31
N PHE A 287 14.25 -3.53 -2.88
CA PHE A 287 15.29 -4.52 -2.63
C PHE A 287 15.96 -4.27 -1.29
N ILE A 288 16.26 -5.37 -0.58
CA ILE A 288 17.16 -5.40 0.57
C ILE A 288 18.23 -6.46 0.35
N HIS A 289 19.35 -6.38 1.08
CA HIS A 289 20.46 -7.31 0.96
C HIS A 289 20.61 -8.14 2.25
N VAL A 290 20.69 -9.47 2.09
CA VAL A 290 21.09 -10.38 3.16
C VAL A 290 22.62 -10.37 3.24
N SER A 291 23.16 -10.03 4.41
CA SER A 291 24.58 -9.79 4.63
C SER A 291 25.49 -10.95 4.17
N ASP A 292 26.73 -10.62 3.80
CA ASP A 292 27.74 -11.61 3.44
C ASP A 292 28.21 -12.46 4.64
N GLY A 293 28.64 -13.70 4.36
CA GLY A 293 29.08 -14.63 5.40
C GLY A 293 29.47 -16.01 4.86
N ALA A 294 29.24 -17.06 5.65
CA ALA A 294 29.37 -18.44 5.19
C ALA A 294 28.11 -18.82 4.40
N TYR A 295 28.23 -18.91 3.08
CA TYR A 295 27.09 -19.10 2.20
C TYR A 295 26.54 -20.54 2.19
N PRO A 296 25.21 -20.73 2.06
CA PRO A 296 24.21 -19.67 1.99
C PRO A 296 23.97 -19.03 3.37
N VAL A 297 23.87 -17.70 3.40
CA VAL A 297 23.44 -16.95 4.60
C VAL A 297 21.92 -16.89 4.60
N VAL A 298 21.31 -17.16 5.77
CA VAL A 298 19.88 -16.99 5.98
C VAL A 298 19.65 -15.67 6.72
N GLY A 299 18.86 -14.79 6.11
CA GLY A 299 18.30 -13.61 6.74
C GLY A 299 16.89 -13.87 7.25
N ILE A 300 16.49 -13.19 8.32
CA ILE A 300 15.13 -13.26 8.86
C ILE A 300 14.52 -11.87 8.77
N PHE A 301 13.37 -11.76 8.10
CA PHE A 301 12.70 -10.49 7.86
C PHE A 301 11.22 -10.56 8.23
N GLY A 302 10.77 -9.68 9.12
CA GLY A 302 9.38 -9.57 9.54
C GLY A 302 9.11 -8.24 10.23
N MET A 303 7.83 -7.95 10.49
CA MET A 303 7.45 -6.67 11.11
C MET A 303 6.09 -6.75 11.81
N ASN A 304 5.81 -5.80 12.69
CA ASN A 304 4.47 -5.58 13.26
C ASN A 304 4.03 -4.11 13.10
N ASN A 305 2.81 -3.79 13.52
CA ASN A 305 2.22 -2.45 13.37
C ASN A 305 3.09 -1.27 13.90
N SER A 306 4.05 -1.50 14.80
CA SER A 306 4.90 -0.42 15.34
C SER A 306 5.81 0.25 14.29
N VAL A 307 5.96 -0.34 13.09
CA VAL A 307 6.70 0.27 11.99
C VAL A 307 5.85 1.21 11.13
N ARG A 308 4.52 1.22 11.31
CA ARG A 308 3.58 1.95 10.43
C ARG A 308 3.55 3.44 10.80
N VAL A 309 3.42 4.30 9.80
CA VAL A 309 3.33 5.75 9.98
C VAL A 309 2.16 6.36 9.19
N ASN A 310 1.61 7.46 9.70
CA ASN A 310 0.51 8.20 9.07
C ASN A 310 1.04 9.30 8.14
N ASN A 311 1.79 8.92 7.11
CA ASN A 311 2.19 9.82 6.05
C ASN A 311 1.25 9.61 4.85
N LEU A 312 0.43 10.62 4.51
CA LEU A 312 -0.50 10.54 3.38
C LEU A 312 0.18 10.77 2.02
N SER A 313 1.40 11.29 2.01
CA SER A 313 2.12 11.62 0.79
C SER A 313 3.60 11.23 0.84
N PRO A 314 3.93 9.96 1.18
CA PRO A 314 5.30 9.47 1.10
C PRO A 314 5.78 9.51 -0.35
N VAL A 315 7.09 9.53 -0.54
CA VAL A 315 7.65 9.24 -1.86
C VAL A 315 7.30 7.80 -2.23
N PHE A 316 6.75 7.60 -3.42
CA PHE A 316 6.61 6.29 -4.03
C PHE A 316 7.59 6.26 -5.21
N HIS A 317 8.57 5.37 -5.17
CA HIS A 317 9.57 5.22 -6.21
C HIS A 317 8.94 4.57 -7.43
N LYS A 318 8.87 5.35 -8.51
CA LYS A 318 8.02 5.10 -9.67
C LYS A 318 8.70 5.50 -10.98
N SER A 319 9.37 6.64 -11.01
CA SER A 319 9.96 7.17 -12.23
C SER A 319 11.00 8.23 -11.93
N THR A 320 11.99 8.35 -12.81
CA THR A 320 12.98 9.44 -12.78
C THR A 320 12.40 10.79 -13.21
N GLN A 321 11.14 10.85 -13.65
CA GLN A 321 10.45 12.13 -13.83
C GLN A 321 10.14 12.73 -12.46
N THR A 322 10.66 13.93 -12.21
CA THR A 322 10.31 14.74 -11.06
C THR A 322 8.89 15.27 -11.25
N ASP A 323 7.95 14.81 -10.42
CA ASP A 323 6.67 15.51 -10.24
C ASP A 323 7.00 16.89 -9.64
N ASP A 324 6.80 17.97 -10.42
CA ASP A 324 6.75 19.31 -9.86
C ASP A 324 5.52 19.39 -8.94
N ARG A 325 5.71 19.11 -7.65
CA ARG A 325 4.67 19.28 -6.65
C ARG A 325 4.58 20.76 -6.29
N PRO A 326 3.42 21.43 -6.44
CA PRO A 326 3.25 22.76 -5.87
C PRO A 326 3.40 22.66 -4.34
N LEU A 327 4.16 23.62 -3.77
CA LEU A 327 4.41 23.78 -2.34
C LEU A 327 3.13 23.91 -1.51
#